data_AF-A0A7Y4UFQ7-F1
#
_entry.id   AF-A0A7Y4UFQ7-F1
#
_cell.length_a   1.000
_cell.length_b   1.000
_cell.length_c   1.000
_cell.angle_alpha   90.00
_cell.angle_beta   90.00
_cell.angle_gamma   90.00
#
_symmetry.space_group_name_H-M   'P 1'
#
loop_
_entity.id
_entity.type
_entity.pdbx_description
1 polymer ?
#
loop_
_entity_poly.entity_id
_entity_poly.type
_entity_poly.pdbx_seq_one_letter_code
_entity_poly.pdbx_strand_id
1 'polypeptide(L)'
;MNCSTFEDHLSDYLEAALDSRAKAECAAHRLVCRDCRALYTDVRATMTETGALALGDDIEASPVLATRILAATTPGKMLSCGEFDLLIERYFDGVLVPAEFQIFQTHFDQCRQCRRLLGGIENAIALCHEAKEEVASPAYLPERIVSVTTGAVTTGRTNGRFYALLAGVWAALNTPQWAVALLILAAAATLFGARFASLHEFKAEAQESAERLREGVQTNGKQARTQLKLAASQVGFLLNTPTASQPKPQPVQWQQVPFPAPQWNVTARPVSVTTTGSVAAPSPSPHSLRLPPSH
;
A
#
# COMPACT_ATOMS: atom_id res chain seq x y z
N MET A 1 -25.31 46.92 13.08
CA MET A 1 -24.79 45.90 12.17
C MET A 1 -25.84 44.82 11.95
N ASN A 2 -25.98 44.32 10.73
CA ASN A 2 -26.90 43.24 10.34
C ASN A 2 -26.17 41.88 10.37
N CYS A 3 -26.89 40.77 10.42
CA CYS A 3 -26.28 39.43 10.54
C CYS A 3 -25.32 39.09 9.39
N SER A 4 -25.65 39.44 8.15
CA SER A 4 -24.78 39.19 6.99
C SER A 4 -23.44 39.91 7.11
N THR A 5 -23.46 41.19 7.51
CA THR A 5 -22.25 41.98 7.72
C THR A 5 -21.40 41.43 8.87
N PHE A 6 -22.02 40.82 9.89
CA PHE A 6 -21.27 40.13 10.94
C PHE A 6 -20.59 38.87 10.42
N GLU A 7 -21.29 38.07 9.62
CA GLU A 7 -20.75 36.85 9.01
C GLU A 7 -19.57 37.17 8.09
N ASP A 8 -19.68 38.22 7.28
CA ASP A 8 -18.60 38.71 6.41
C ASP A 8 -17.36 39.14 7.22
N HIS A 9 -17.55 39.73 8.40
CA HIS A 9 -16.47 40.16 9.29
C HIS A 9 -16.04 39.11 10.33
N LEU A 10 -16.63 37.92 10.33
CA LEU A 10 -16.42 36.94 11.41
C LEU A 10 -14.97 36.44 11.44
N SER A 11 -14.39 36.15 10.26
CA SER A 11 -13.00 35.69 10.13
C SER A 11 -12.02 36.75 10.64
N ASP A 12 -12.14 37.98 10.14
CA ASP A 12 -11.33 39.11 10.58
C ASP A 12 -11.47 39.38 12.09
N TYR A 13 -12.66 39.11 12.66
CA TYR A 13 -12.94 39.31 14.08
C TYR A 13 -12.25 38.27 14.95
N LEU A 14 -12.19 37.02 14.50
CA LEU A 14 -11.49 35.92 15.16
C LEU A 14 -9.97 36.08 15.09
N GLU A 15 -9.46 36.57 13.96
CA GLU A 15 -8.04 36.85 13.73
C GLU A 15 -7.57 38.20 14.32
N ALA A 16 -8.49 38.96 14.92
CA ALA A 16 -8.24 40.29 15.46
C ALA A 16 -7.69 41.30 14.43
N ALA A 17 -8.05 41.14 13.15
CA ALA A 17 -7.66 41.99 12.04
C ALA A 17 -8.57 43.23 11.85
N LEU A 18 -9.77 43.26 12.45
CA LEU A 18 -10.66 44.43 12.41
C LEU A 18 -10.14 45.62 13.21
N ASP A 19 -10.49 46.82 12.74
CA ASP A 19 -10.31 48.05 13.49
C ASP A 19 -11.15 48.06 14.80
N SER A 20 -10.76 48.91 15.73
CA SER A 20 -11.36 48.95 17.08
C SER A 20 -12.85 49.27 17.07
N ARG A 21 -13.33 50.06 16.10
CA ARG A 21 -14.74 50.43 15.97
C ARG A 21 -15.54 49.26 15.43
N ALA A 22 -15.13 48.65 14.32
CA ALA A 22 -15.82 47.50 13.75
C ALA A 22 -15.81 46.29 14.69
N LYS A 23 -14.72 46.09 15.46
CA LYS A 23 -14.65 45.08 16.52
C LYS A 23 -15.69 45.32 17.63
N ALA A 24 -15.91 46.57 18.03
CA ALA A 24 -16.93 46.91 19.02
C ALA A 24 -18.36 46.68 18.48
N GLU A 25 -18.61 47.03 17.21
CA GLU A 25 -19.90 46.80 16.55
C GLU A 25 -20.20 45.28 16.42
N CYS A 26 -19.18 44.47 16.08
CA CYS A 26 -19.28 43.00 16.05
C CYS A 26 -19.56 42.41 17.44
N ALA A 27 -18.84 42.88 18.46
CA ALA A 27 -19.05 42.43 19.84
C ALA A 27 -20.47 42.78 20.34
N ALA A 28 -20.96 43.99 20.05
CA ALA A 28 -22.29 44.43 20.42
C ALA A 28 -23.39 43.60 19.75
N HIS A 29 -23.28 43.34 18.44
CA HIS A 29 -24.26 42.52 17.73
C HIS A 29 -24.29 41.07 18.23
N ARG A 30 -23.13 40.46 18.51
CA ARG A 30 -23.05 39.10 19.09
C ARG A 30 -23.76 38.99 20.44
N LEU A 31 -23.80 40.06 21.24
CA LEU A 31 -24.50 40.04 22.53
C LEU A 31 -26.02 40.11 22.37
N VAL A 32 -26.51 40.73 21.28
CA VAL A 32 -27.94 40.96 21.03
C VAL A 32 -28.55 39.84 20.17
N CYS A 33 -27.82 39.34 19.16
CA CYS A 33 -28.28 38.34 18.22
C CYS A 33 -27.90 36.92 18.65
N ARG A 34 -28.91 36.08 18.95
CA ARG A 34 -28.70 34.70 19.39
C ARG A 34 -28.00 33.83 18.34
N ASP A 35 -28.36 33.98 17.08
CA ASP A 35 -27.88 33.10 16.01
C ASP A 35 -26.41 33.40 15.69
N CYS A 36 -26.04 34.68 15.59
CA CYS A 36 -24.65 35.10 15.42
C CYS A 36 -23.77 34.72 16.64
N ARG A 37 -24.34 34.67 17.84
CA ARG A 37 -23.65 34.15 19.02
C ARG A 37 -23.36 32.65 18.91
N ALA A 38 -24.34 31.86 18.46
CA ALA A 38 -24.18 30.42 18.26
C ALA A 38 -23.12 30.14 17.16
N LEU A 39 -23.21 30.84 16.03
CA LEU A 39 -22.22 30.73 14.95
C LEU A 39 -20.80 31.04 15.46
N TYR A 40 -20.63 32.12 16.22
CA TYR A 40 -19.32 32.46 16.81
C TYR A 40 -18.80 31.37 17.75
N THR A 41 -19.65 30.79 18.60
CA THR A 41 -19.22 29.71 19.51
C THR A 41 -18.82 28.45 18.75
N ASP A 42 -19.54 28.11 17.69
CA ASP A 42 -19.28 26.93 16.87
C ASP A 42 -17.97 27.07 16.10
N VAL A 43 -17.76 28.20 15.42
CA VAL A 43 -16.50 28.49 14.70
C VAL A 43 -15.32 28.57 15.67
N ARG A 44 -15.51 29.13 16.87
CA ARG A 44 -14.45 29.15 17.86
C ARG A 44 -14.11 27.74 18.38
N ALA A 45 -15.12 26.88 18.58
CA ALA A 45 -14.91 25.50 18.99
C ALA A 45 -14.11 24.72 17.93
N THR A 46 -14.49 24.83 16.66
CA THR A 46 -13.77 24.16 15.55
C THR A 46 -12.35 24.71 15.38
N MET A 47 -12.15 26.03 15.55
CA MET A 47 -10.80 26.61 15.55
C MET A 47 -9.96 26.14 16.73
N THR A 48 -10.53 25.91 17.92
CA THR A 48 -9.78 25.34 19.04
C THR A 48 -9.41 23.89 18.82
N GLU A 49 -10.32 23.10 18.24
CA GLU A 49 -10.06 21.69 17.88
C GLU A 49 -8.99 21.59 16.79
N THR A 50 -9.04 22.46 15.78
CA THR A 50 -8.09 22.49 14.66
C THR A 50 -6.78 23.15 15.05
N GLY A 51 -6.81 24.24 15.82
CA GLY A 51 -5.65 24.98 16.29
C GLY A 51 -4.82 24.21 17.33
N ALA A 52 -5.46 23.36 18.14
CA ALA A 52 -4.76 22.38 18.97
C ALA A 52 -3.92 21.40 18.13
N LEU A 53 -4.27 21.20 16.86
CA LEU A 53 -3.47 20.41 15.90
C LEU A 53 -2.40 21.25 15.19
N ALA A 54 -2.58 22.58 15.08
CA ALA A 54 -1.71 23.46 14.31
C ALA A 54 -0.50 24.03 15.10
N LEU A 55 -0.58 24.12 16.43
CA LEU A 55 0.52 24.64 17.28
C LEU A 55 1.65 23.61 17.51
N GLY A 56 1.52 22.39 16.98
CA GLY A 56 2.63 21.47 16.82
C GLY A 56 3.32 21.69 15.48
N ASP A 57 4.17 22.70 15.38
CA ASP A 57 4.90 23.13 14.16
C ASP A 57 5.94 22.08 13.64
N ASP A 58 5.86 20.84 14.14
CA ASP A 58 6.69 19.70 13.77
C ASP A 58 5.85 18.41 13.58
N ILE A 59 4.54 18.53 13.38
CA ILE A 59 3.73 17.36 12.97
C ILE A 59 3.95 17.18 11.48
N GLU A 60 5.01 16.46 11.12
CA GLU A 60 5.00 15.65 9.89
C GLU A 60 3.62 15.00 9.84
N ALA A 61 2.83 15.33 8.82
CA ALA A 61 1.46 14.88 8.66
C ALA A 61 1.40 13.41 9.03
N SER A 62 0.88 13.12 10.22
CA SER A 62 0.97 11.78 10.78
C SER A 62 0.45 10.83 9.71
N PRO A 63 1.19 9.78 9.32
CA PRO A 63 0.72 8.85 8.29
C PRO A 63 -0.66 8.29 8.65
N VAL A 64 -1.00 8.29 9.95
CA VAL A 64 -2.31 7.94 10.50
C VAL A 64 -3.40 8.99 10.16
N LEU A 65 -3.08 10.29 10.19
CA LEU A 65 -4.03 11.34 9.81
C LEU A 65 -4.24 11.37 8.30
N ALA A 66 -3.17 11.23 7.51
CA ALA A 66 -3.28 11.14 6.05
C ALA A 66 -4.11 9.92 5.63
N THR A 67 -3.91 8.76 6.27
CA THR A 67 -4.74 7.56 6.05
C THR A 67 -6.17 7.74 6.54
N ARG A 68 -6.43 8.44 7.66
CA ARG A 68 -7.80 8.75 8.11
C ARG A 68 -8.52 9.74 7.21
N ILE A 69 -7.84 10.78 6.75
CA ILE A 69 -8.38 11.74 5.79
C ILE A 69 -8.66 11.00 4.49
N LEU A 70 -7.69 10.25 3.95
CA LEU A 70 -7.93 9.42 2.77
C LEU A 70 -9.09 8.44 2.99
N ALA A 71 -9.22 7.80 4.15
CA ALA A 71 -10.35 6.90 4.44
C ALA A 71 -11.69 7.63 4.59
N ALA A 72 -11.70 8.88 5.05
CA ALA A 72 -12.90 9.69 5.25
C ALA A 72 -13.29 10.50 4.00
N THR A 73 -12.32 10.83 3.14
CA THR A 73 -12.50 11.71 1.97
C THR A 73 -12.31 10.99 0.65
N THR A 74 -11.80 9.74 0.59
CA THR A 74 -12.11 8.89 -0.55
C THR A 74 -13.61 8.66 -0.52
N PRO A 75 -14.36 9.20 -1.47
CA PRO A 75 -15.80 9.18 -1.43
C PRO A 75 -16.25 7.74 -1.63
N GLY A 76 -16.44 7.01 -0.53
CA GLY A 76 -17.74 6.46 -0.15
C GLY A 76 -18.43 5.54 -1.14
N LYS A 77 -17.74 5.03 -2.16
CA LYS A 77 -18.08 3.78 -2.81
C LYS A 77 -16.96 2.84 -2.47
N MET A 78 -17.12 2.11 -1.36
CA MET A 78 -16.43 0.83 -1.22
C MET A 78 -16.67 0.12 -2.55
N LEU A 79 -15.60 -0.19 -3.28
CA LEU A 79 -15.70 -0.87 -4.58
C LEU A 79 -16.72 -1.98 -4.42
N SER A 80 -17.78 -1.94 -5.21
CA SER A 80 -18.66 -3.10 -5.29
C SER A 80 -17.83 -4.27 -5.83
N CYS A 81 -18.19 -5.52 -5.49
CA CYS A 81 -17.46 -6.68 -6.03
C CYS A 81 -17.41 -6.67 -7.57
N GLY A 82 -18.38 -6.03 -8.24
CA GLY A 82 -18.38 -5.87 -9.69
C GLY A 82 -17.37 -4.83 -10.20
N GLU A 83 -17.17 -3.72 -9.48
CA GLU A 83 -16.12 -2.75 -9.83
C GLU A 83 -14.72 -3.34 -9.53
N PHE A 84 -14.60 -4.20 -8.53
CA PHE A 84 -13.38 -4.95 -8.26
C PHE A 84 -12.99 -5.84 -9.45
N ASP A 85 -13.95 -6.53 -10.07
CA ASP A 85 -13.71 -7.41 -11.23
C ASP A 85 -13.09 -6.65 -12.42
N LEU A 86 -13.55 -5.42 -12.67
CA LEU A 86 -12.98 -4.55 -13.71
C LEU A 86 -11.55 -4.10 -13.39
N LEU A 87 -11.22 -3.95 -12.10
CA LEU A 87 -9.86 -3.61 -11.67
C LEU A 87 -8.93 -4.83 -11.68
N ILE A 88 -9.44 -6.05 -11.56
CA ILE A 88 -8.62 -7.27 -11.64
C ILE A 88 -7.91 -7.35 -12.99
N GLU A 89 -8.62 -7.09 -14.09
CA GLU A 89 -8.02 -7.11 -15.44
C GLU A 89 -6.85 -6.12 -15.53
N ARG A 90 -7.08 -4.86 -15.14
CA ARG A 90 -6.05 -3.82 -15.11
C ARG A 90 -4.89 -4.13 -14.15
N TYR A 91 -5.16 -4.85 -13.06
CA TYR A 91 -4.14 -5.29 -12.11
C TYR A 91 -3.20 -6.30 -12.76
N PHE A 92 -3.73 -7.30 -13.46
CA PHE A 92 -2.91 -8.28 -14.18
C PHE A 92 -2.18 -7.68 -15.38
N ASP A 93 -2.75 -6.65 -16.02
CA ASP A 93 -2.07 -5.90 -17.08
C ASP A 93 -0.96 -4.97 -16.54
N GLY A 94 -0.89 -4.75 -15.23
CA GLY A 94 0.08 -3.85 -14.61
C GLY A 94 -0.17 -2.36 -14.87
N VAL A 95 -1.41 -1.98 -15.22
CA VAL A 95 -1.80 -0.60 -15.59
C VAL A 95 -2.55 0.12 -14.46
N LEU A 96 -2.59 -0.48 -13.27
CA LEU A 96 -3.31 0.10 -12.13
C LEU A 96 -2.59 1.36 -11.60
N VAL A 97 -3.32 2.46 -11.47
CA VAL A 97 -2.78 3.71 -10.91
C VAL A 97 -2.57 3.55 -9.39
N PRO A 98 -1.55 4.17 -8.77
CA PRO A 98 -1.29 4.00 -7.33
C PRO A 98 -2.49 4.29 -6.41
N ALA A 99 -3.35 5.26 -6.79
CA ALA A 99 -4.57 5.55 -6.05
C ALA A 99 -5.59 4.40 -6.13
N GLU A 100 -5.78 3.81 -7.32
CA GLU A 100 -6.69 2.67 -7.52
C GLU A 100 -6.17 1.42 -6.79
N PHE A 101 -4.84 1.26 -6.69
CA PHE A 101 -4.20 0.13 -6.02
C PHE A 101 -4.51 0.08 -4.52
N GLN A 102 -4.51 1.23 -3.84
CA GLN A 102 -4.86 1.30 -2.42
C GLN A 102 -6.32 0.90 -2.19
N ILE A 103 -7.23 1.34 -3.05
CA ILE A 103 -8.66 1.00 -2.96
C ILE A 103 -8.86 -0.50 -3.25
N PHE A 104 -8.16 -1.03 -4.26
CA PHE A 104 -8.14 -2.45 -4.59
C PHE A 104 -7.65 -3.31 -3.41
N GLN A 105 -6.51 -2.96 -2.81
CA GLN A 105 -5.97 -3.66 -1.64
C GLN A 105 -6.94 -3.61 -0.45
N THR A 106 -7.50 -2.43 -0.16
CA THR A 106 -8.46 -2.27 0.95
C THR A 106 -9.69 -3.16 0.77
N HIS A 107 -10.24 -3.24 -0.45
CA HIS A 107 -11.36 -4.14 -0.74
C HIS A 107 -10.95 -5.61 -0.66
N PHE A 108 -9.79 -5.97 -1.22
CA PHE A 108 -9.26 -7.33 -1.21
C PHE A 108 -9.04 -7.87 0.22
N ASP A 109 -8.58 -7.02 1.14
CA ASP A 109 -8.36 -7.37 2.55
C ASP A 109 -9.67 -7.55 3.34
N GLN A 110 -10.75 -6.92 2.90
CA GLN A 110 -12.04 -6.97 3.58
C GLN A 110 -13.01 -8.00 2.96
N CYS A 111 -12.94 -8.23 1.65
CA CYS A 111 -13.90 -9.06 0.92
C CYS A 111 -13.40 -10.49 0.66
N ARG A 112 -13.97 -11.46 1.39
CA ARG A 112 -13.62 -12.88 1.23
C ARG A 112 -13.95 -13.45 -0.17
N GLN A 113 -15.00 -12.97 -0.82
CA GLN A 113 -15.39 -13.43 -2.15
C GLN A 113 -14.35 -13.04 -3.21
N CYS A 114 -13.95 -11.77 -3.23
CA CYS A 114 -12.91 -11.27 -4.11
C CYS A 114 -11.55 -11.92 -3.85
N ARG A 115 -11.21 -12.21 -2.58
CA ARG A 115 -10.00 -12.98 -2.25
C ARG A 115 -10.01 -14.38 -2.83
N ARG A 116 -11.15 -15.08 -2.76
CA ARG A 116 -11.29 -16.41 -3.34
C ARG A 116 -11.22 -16.37 -4.88
N LEU A 117 -11.79 -15.34 -5.50
CA LEU A 117 -11.72 -15.13 -6.95
C LEU A 117 -10.27 -14.94 -7.41
N LEU A 118 -9.53 -14.00 -6.81
CA LEU A 118 -8.14 -13.73 -7.19
C LEU A 118 -7.24 -14.95 -6.97
N GLY A 119 -7.38 -15.66 -5.84
CA GLY A 119 -6.64 -16.89 -5.61
C GLY A 119 -6.98 -18.01 -6.61
N GLY A 120 -8.22 -18.04 -7.13
CA GLY A 120 -8.60 -18.93 -8.23
C GLY A 120 -7.88 -18.60 -9.53
N ILE A 121 -7.75 -17.31 -9.86
CA ILE A 121 -7.03 -16.82 -11.04
C ILE A 121 -5.53 -17.12 -10.92
N GLU A 122 -4.92 -16.84 -9.77
CA GLU A 122 -3.49 -17.13 -9.52
C GLU A 122 -3.18 -18.62 -9.64
N ASN A 123 -4.05 -19.48 -9.09
CA ASN A 123 -3.91 -20.94 -9.26
C ASN A 123 -4.04 -21.37 -10.72
N ALA A 124 -4.96 -20.78 -11.48
CA ALA A 124 -5.11 -21.08 -12.90
C ALA A 124 -3.87 -20.65 -13.70
N ILE A 125 -3.29 -19.49 -13.38
CA ILE A 125 -2.03 -19.01 -13.97
C ILE A 125 -0.89 -19.99 -13.65
N ALA A 126 -0.77 -20.43 -12.39
CA ALA A 126 0.24 -21.40 -11.99
C ALA A 126 0.12 -22.73 -12.77
N LEU A 127 -1.10 -23.26 -12.93
CA LEU A 127 -1.35 -24.47 -13.72
C LEU A 127 -1.01 -24.26 -15.21
N CYS A 128 -1.31 -23.09 -15.77
CA CYS A 128 -0.92 -22.74 -17.13
C CYS A 128 0.61 -22.69 -17.30
N HIS A 129 1.34 -22.23 -16.27
CA HIS A 129 2.80 -22.24 -16.28
C HIS A 129 3.37 -23.66 -16.20
N GLU A 130 2.78 -24.54 -15.40
CA GLU A 130 3.20 -25.96 -15.31
C GLU A 130 2.90 -26.73 -16.59
N ALA A 131 1.78 -26.45 -17.25
CA ALA A 131 1.39 -27.11 -18.49
C ALA A 131 2.15 -26.60 -19.72
N LYS A 132 2.71 -25.38 -19.65
CA LYS A 132 3.47 -24.81 -20.76
C LYS A 132 4.79 -25.54 -20.86
N GLU A 133 4.92 -26.38 -21.88
CA GLU A 133 6.19 -27.01 -22.25
C GLU A 133 7.28 -25.94 -22.26
N GLU A 134 8.32 -26.15 -21.45
CA GLU A 134 9.41 -25.20 -21.28
C GLU A 134 10.03 -24.92 -22.66
N VAL A 135 9.66 -23.78 -23.24
CA VAL A 135 10.31 -23.31 -24.46
C VAL A 135 11.77 -23.08 -24.09
N ALA A 136 12.64 -23.94 -24.63
CA ALA A 136 14.06 -23.89 -24.35
C ALA A 136 14.58 -22.46 -24.56
N SER A 137 14.97 -21.81 -23.46
CA SER A 137 15.60 -20.50 -23.52
C SER A 137 16.87 -20.63 -24.37
N PRO A 138 17.07 -19.77 -25.38
CA PRO A 138 18.26 -19.88 -26.21
C PRO A 138 19.52 -19.70 -25.34
N ALA A 139 20.55 -20.53 -25.60
CA ALA A 139 21.69 -20.70 -24.71
C ALA A 139 22.47 -19.40 -24.40
N TYR A 140 22.40 -18.39 -25.27
CA TYR A 140 23.10 -17.11 -25.12
C TYR A 140 22.36 -16.09 -24.23
N LEU A 141 21.07 -16.30 -23.94
CA LEU A 141 20.23 -15.34 -23.21
C LEU A 141 20.69 -15.15 -21.75
N PRO A 142 20.99 -16.23 -20.99
CA PRO A 142 21.52 -16.11 -19.63
C PRO A 142 22.85 -15.36 -19.58
N GLU A 143 23.80 -15.66 -20.48
CA GLU A 143 25.09 -14.98 -20.58
C GLU A 143 24.93 -13.47 -20.86
N ARG A 144 23.98 -13.12 -21.73
CA ARG A 144 23.67 -11.72 -22.04
C ARG A 144 23.06 -10.99 -20.84
N ILE A 145 22.15 -11.62 -20.11
CA ILE A 145 21.55 -11.03 -18.90
C ILE A 145 22.63 -10.79 -17.84
N VAL A 146 23.50 -11.78 -17.59
CA VAL A 146 24.60 -11.65 -16.62
C VAL A 146 25.53 -10.52 -17.03
N SER A 147 26.03 -10.49 -18.27
CA SER A 147 26.95 -9.44 -18.73
C SER A 147 26.37 -8.03 -18.69
N VAL A 148 25.06 -7.86 -18.88
CA VAL A 148 24.38 -6.56 -18.76
C VAL A 148 24.15 -6.17 -17.30
N THR A 149 23.71 -7.11 -16.45
CA THR A 149 23.33 -6.83 -15.04
C THR A 149 24.52 -6.70 -14.10
N THR A 150 25.60 -7.46 -14.30
CA THR A 150 26.82 -7.31 -13.49
C THR A 150 27.67 -6.12 -13.94
N GLY A 151 27.25 -5.43 -14.99
CA GLY A 151 28.13 -4.61 -15.82
C GLY A 151 29.15 -5.51 -16.52
N ALA A 152 29.57 -5.12 -17.72
CA ALA A 152 30.78 -5.70 -18.27
C ALA A 152 31.91 -5.33 -17.31
N VAL A 153 32.33 -6.27 -16.46
CA VAL A 153 33.62 -6.18 -15.79
C VAL A 153 34.62 -6.30 -16.94
N THR A 154 34.93 -5.18 -17.58
CA THR A 154 36.07 -5.06 -18.45
C THR A 154 37.29 -5.27 -17.55
N THR A 155 37.67 -6.52 -17.35
CA THR A 155 38.79 -6.98 -16.51
C THR A 155 40.16 -6.57 -17.09
N GLY A 156 40.20 -5.73 -18.12
CA GLY A 156 41.42 -5.15 -18.65
C GLY A 156 41.31 -3.64 -18.76
N ARG A 157 42.16 -2.91 -18.02
CA ARG A 157 42.65 -1.55 -18.33
C ARG A 157 42.02 -0.33 -17.64
N THR A 158 41.66 -0.35 -16.35
CA THR A 158 41.24 0.90 -15.67
C THR A 158 41.71 1.13 -14.22
N ASN A 159 42.45 0.23 -13.57
CA ASN A 159 42.93 0.49 -12.20
C ASN A 159 43.71 1.82 -12.07
N GLY A 160 44.49 2.22 -13.09
CA GLY A 160 45.19 3.51 -13.06
C GLY A 160 44.29 4.75 -13.07
N ARG A 161 43.10 4.68 -13.70
CA ARG A 161 42.17 5.81 -13.76
C ARG A 161 41.42 6.01 -12.45
N PHE A 162 41.06 4.94 -11.75
CA PHE A 162 40.38 5.06 -10.46
C PHE A 162 41.31 5.67 -9.40
N TYR A 163 42.58 5.23 -9.34
CA TYR A 163 43.58 5.84 -8.45
C TYR A 163 43.93 7.28 -8.85
N ALA A 164 43.99 7.61 -10.15
CA ALA A 164 44.21 8.99 -10.59
C ALA A 164 43.01 9.91 -10.28
N LEU A 165 41.78 9.40 -10.36
CA LEU A 165 40.55 10.14 -10.03
C LEU A 165 40.46 10.33 -8.52
N LEU A 166 40.77 9.31 -7.71
CA LEU A 166 40.91 9.43 -6.27
C LEU A 166 42.00 10.43 -5.87
N ALA A 167 43.17 10.39 -6.50
CA ALA A 167 44.24 11.36 -6.23
C ALA A 167 43.84 12.79 -6.60
N GLY A 168 43.11 12.99 -7.70
CA GLY A 168 42.56 14.28 -8.09
C GLY A 168 41.51 14.81 -7.11
N VAL A 169 40.64 13.93 -6.59
CA VAL A 169 39.66 14.28 -5.55
C VAL A 169 40.37 14.66 -4.25
N TRP A 170 41.39 13.90 -3.83
CA TRP A 170 42.19 14.22 -2.63
C TRP A 170 42.97 15.53 -2.75
N ALA A 171 43.50 15.86 -3.93
CA ALA A 171 44.16 17.14 -4.18
C ALA A 171 43.17 18.32 -4.18
N ALA A 172 41.97 18.14 -4.74
CA ALA A 172 40.92 19.16 -4.74
C ALA A 172 40.37 19.43 -3.32
N LEU A 173 40.26 18.39 -2.49
CA LEU A 173 39.84 18.48 -1.08
C LEU A 173 40.77 19.34 -0.21
N ASN A 174 42.00 19.61 -0.65
CA ASN A 174 42.98 20.40 0.11
C ASN A 174 42.87 21.92 -0.13
N THR A 175 41.88 22.37 -0.90
CA THR A 175 41.63 23.80 -1.11
C THR A 175 40.58 24.33 -0.12
N PRO A 176 40.76 25.54 0.43
CA PRO A 176 39.95 26.04 1.56
C PRO A 176 38.45 26.19 1.23
N GLN A 177 38.08 26.24 -0.06
CA GLN A 177 36.69 26.33 -0.49
C GLN A 177 35.91 25.01 -0.27
N TRP A 178 36.55 23.85 -0.36
CA TRP A 178 35.90 22.55 -0.12
C TRP A 178 35.75 22.24 1.37
N ALA A 179 36.57 22.84 2.24
CA ALA A 179 36.43 22.70 3.69
C ALA A 179 35.06 23.21 4.18
N VAL A 180 34.58 24.32 3.61
CA VAL A 180 33.24 24.86 3.91
C VAL A 180 32.14 23.95 3.38
N ALA A 181 32.27 23.46 2.14
CA ALA A 181 31.31 22.53 1.56
C ALA A 181 31.19 21.23 2.36
N LEU A 182 32.31 20.68 2.85
CA LEU A 182 32.31 19.49 3.70
C LEU A 182 31.75 19.76 5.10
N LEU A 183 31.96 20.95 5.66
CA LEU A 183 31.32 21.36 6.90
C LEU A 183 29.80 21.47 6.75
N ILE A 184 29.31 22.04 5.64
CA ILE A 184 27.89 22.11 5.32
C ILE A 184 27.32 20.70 5.10
N LEU A 185 28.04 19.83 4.38
CA LEU A 185 27.59 18.47 4.10
C LEU A 185 27.62 17.60 5.37
N ALA A 186 28.61 17.78 6.25
CA ALA A 186 28.66 17.15 7.55
C ALA A 186 27.54 17.65 8.46
N ALA A 187 27.24 18.96 8.47
CA ALA A 187 26.11 19.53 9.20
C ALA A 187 24.76 19.05 8.65
N ALA A 188 24.61 18.92 7.34
CA ALA A 188 23.43 18.36 6.71
C ALA A 188 23.30 16.86 7.03
N ALA A 189 24.39 16.11 7.03
CA ALA A 189 24.41 14.70 7.39
C ALA A 189 24.14 14.46 8.88
N THR A 190 24.57 15.36 9.77
CA THR A 190 24.21 15.29 11.19
C THR A 190 22.76 15.68 11.43
N LEU A 191 22.20 16.66 10.70
CA LEU A 191 20.77 16.99 10.76
C LEU A 191 19.90 15.87 10.19
N PHE A 192 20.30 15.27 9.07
CA PHE A 192 19.64 14.10 8.49
C PHE A 192 19.77 12.92 9.46
N GLY A 193 20.99 12.64 9.94
CA GLY A 193 21.27 11.63 10.94
C GLY A 193 20.47 11.82 12.23
N ALA A 194 20.29 13.06 12.71
CA ALA A 194 19.47 13.38 13.88
C ALA A 194 17.97 13.20 13.61
N ARG A 195 17.49 13.56 12.41
CA ARG A 195 16.12 13.27 11.95
C ARG A 195 15.83 11.78 11.89
N PHE A 196 16.83 10.96 11.52
CA PHE A 196 16.73 9.50 11.49
C PHE A 196 17.26 8.82 12.77
N ALA A 197 17.83 9.55 13.73
CA ALA A 197 18.31 9.00 15.00
C ALA A 197 17.14 8.68 15.96
N SER A 198 15.92 9.14 15.67
CA SER A 198 14.71 8.60 16.28
C SER A 198 14.45 7.12 15.92
N LEU A 199 15.14 6.56 14.91
CA LEU A 199 15.17 5.11 14.64
C LEU A 199 16.18 4.36 15.52
N HIS A 200 16.88 5.00 16.46
CA HIS A 200 17.75 4.26 17.38
C HIS A 200 16.95 3.41 18.38
N GLU A 201 15.70 3.79 18.67
CA GLU A 201 14.72 2.93 19.37
C GLU A 201 14.32 1.73 18.49
N PHE A 202 14.17 1.95 17.18
CA PHE A 202 13.93 0.88 16.20
C PHE A 202 15.14 -0.06 16.04
N LYS A 203 16.37 0.41 16.26
CA LYS A 203 17.56 -0.46 16.28
C LYS A 203 17.63 -1.33 17.53
N ALA A 204 17.22 -0.82 18.70
CA ALA A 204 17.13 -1.64 19.90
C ALA A 204 16.08 -2.74 19.74
N GLU A 205 14.91 -2.41 19.19
CA GLU A 205 13.83 -3.37 18.95
C GLU A 205 14.14 -4.34 17.79
N ALA A 206 14.82 -3.88 16.73
CA ALA A 206 15.28 -4.73 15.64
C ALA A 206 16.44 -5.65 16.08
N GLN A 207 17.32 -5.18 16.96
CA GLN A 207 18.40 -6.00 17.51
C GLN A 207 17.86 -7.05 18.48
N GLU A 208 16.90 -6.69 19.34
CA GLU A 208 16.20 -7.66 20.19
C GLU A 208 15.41 -8.68 19.35
N SER A 209 14.75 -8.25 18.28
CA SER A 209 14.08 -9.14 17.34
C SER A 209 15.05 -10.05 16.59
N ALA A 210 16.24 -9.55 16.22
CA ALA A 210 17.28 -10.34 15.59
C ALA A 210 17.90 -11.37 16.56
N GLU A 211 18.07 -11.02 17.83
CA GLU A 211 18.52 -11.97 18.87
C GLU A 211 17.46 -13.05 19.13
N ARG A 212 16.18 -12.69 19.25
CA ARG A 212 15.07 -13.66 19.36
C ARG A 212 15.00 -14.61 18.16
N LEU A 213 15.18 -14.10 16.94
CA LEU A 213 15.24 -14.93 15.73
C LEU A 213 16.47 -15.84 15.73
N ARG A 214 17.64 -15.34 16.16
CA ARG A 214 18.87 -16.13 16.23
C ARG A 214 18.77 -17.26 17.26
N GLU A 215 18.18 -17.00 18.42
CA GLU A 215 17.87 -18.03 19.42
C GLU A 215 16.83 -19.02 18.92
N GLY A 216 15.78 -18.55 18.23
CA GLY A 216 14.78 -19.39 17.58
C GLY A 216 15.39 -20.32 16.52
N VAL A 217 16.28 -19.83 15.67
CA VAL A 217 16.98 -20.64 14.65
C VAL A 217 17.93 -21.64 15.30
N GLN A 218 18.63 -21.27 16.37
CA GLN A 218 19.56 -22.17 17.05
C GLN A 218 18.83 -23.28 17.82
N THR A 219 17.70 -22.97 18.46
CA THR A 219 16.85 -23.95 19.16
C THR A 219 16.12 -24.87 18.17
N ASN A 220 15.52 -24.31 17.11
CA ASN A 220 14.90 -25.09 16.04
C ASN A 220 15.93 -25.96 15.30
N GLY A 221 17.14 -25.45 15.07
CA GLY A 221 18.23 -26.22 14.46
C GLY A 221 18.68 -27.42 15.31
N LYS A 222 18.69 -27.27 16.65
CA LYS A 222 18.97 -28.39 17.56
C LYS A 222 17.85 -29.43 17.53
N GLN A 223 16.58 -29.00 17.55
CA GLN A 223 15.42 -29.90 17.46
C GLN A 223 15.34 -30.61 16.10
N ALA A 224 15.61 -29.93 14.99
CA ALA A 224 15.65 -30.54 13.67
C ALA A 224 16.73 -31.63 13.59
N ARG A 225 17.92 -31.38 14.16
CA ARG A 225 19.00 -32.38 14.21
C ARG A 225 18.66 -33.60 15.08
N THR A 226 17.93 -33.42 16.19
CA THR A 226 17.50 -34.58 17.00
C THR A 226 16.41 -35.39 16.29
N GLN A 227 15.45 -34.74 15.64
CA GLN A 227 14.43 -35.41 14.82
C GLN A 227 15.05 -36.18 13.66
N LEU A 228 16.03 -35.60 12.98
CA LEU A 228 16.72 -36.27 11.86
C LEU A 228 17.55 -37.47 12.33
N LYS A 229 18.14 -37.42 13.53
CA LYS A 229 18.80 -38.58 14.15
C LYS A 229 17.81 -39.70 14.51
N LEU A 230 16.62 -39.35 15.00
CA LEU A 230 15.56 -40.34 15.31
C LEU A 230 14.99 -40.96 14.02
N ALA A 231 14.80 -40.17 12.97
CA ALA A 231 14.39 -40.69 11.67
C ALA A 231 15.47 -41.60 11.07
N ALA A 232 16.74 -41.21 11.14
CA ALA A 232 17.85 -42.02 10.65
C ALA A 232 17.99 -43.35 11.40
N SER A 233 17.75 -43.38 12.72
CA SER A 233 17.77 -44.64 13.48
C SER A 233 16.57 -45.54 13.15
N GLN A 234 15.38 -44.98 12.88
CA GLN A 234 14.22 -45.76 12.43
C GLN A 234 14.46 -46.38 11.04
N VAL A 235 15.02 -45.62 10.10
CA VAL A 235 15.35 -46.14 8.76
C VAL A 235 16.43 -47.22 8.85
N GLY A 236 17.44 -47.04 9.70
CA GLY A 236 18.45 -48.07 9.97
C GLY A 236 17.84 -49.37 10.52
N PHE A 237 16.82 -49.28 11.38
CA PHE A 237 16.12 -50.45 11.91
C PHE A 237 15.32 -51.18 10.81
N LEU A 238 14.62 -50.45 9.95
CA LEU A 238 13.85 -51.04 8.84
C LEU A 238 14.73 -51.70 7.77
N LEU A 239 15.93 -51.18 7.55
CA LEU A 239 16.88 -51.76 6.60
C LEU A 239 17.60 -53.00 7.15
N ASN A 240 17.72 -53.13 8.47
CA ASN A 240 18.36 -54.27 9.13
C ASN A 240 17.40 -55.35 9.62
N THR A 241 16.09 -55.24 9.37
CA THR A 241 15.19 -56.37 9.63
C THR A 241 15.56 -57.51 8.67
N PRO A 242 16.02 -58.67 9.18
CA PRO A 242 16.34 -59.81 8.34
C PRO A 242 15.10 -60.18 7.54
N THR A 243 15.25 -60.19 6.23
CA THR A 243 14.20 -60.45 5.25
C THR A 243 13.55 -61.80 5.55
N ALA A 244 12.45 -61.81 6.28
CA ALA A 244 11.59 -62.97 6.39
C ALA A 244 11.04 -63.25 4.99
N SER A 245 11.32 -64.45 4.50
CA SER A 245 10.94 -65.02 3.21
C SER A 245 9.61 -64.47 2.68
N GLN A 246 9.68 -63.70 1.58
CA GLN A 246 8.51 -63.19 0.87
C GLN A 246 7.58 -64.34 0.45
N PRO A 247 6.27 -64.29 0.78
CA PRO A 247 5.29 -65.14 0.15
C PRO A 247 5.11 -64.73 -1.32
N LYS A 248 5.11 -65.76 -2.18
CA LYS A 248 4.97 -65.71 -3.64
C LYS A 248 3.78 -64.81 -4.05
N PRO A 249 3.97 -63.78 -4.90
CA PRO A 249 2.89 -62.88 -5.29
C PRO A 249 1.86 -63.63 -6.14
N GLN A 250 0.60 -63.64 -5.67
CA GLN A 250 -0.53 -64.05 -6.48
C GLN A 250 -0.85 -62.97 -7.53
N PRO A 251 -1.27 -63.38 -8.74
CA PRO A 251 -1.62 -62.45 -9.80
C PRO A 251 -2.84 -61.61 -9.40
N VAL A 252 -2.65 -60.29 -9.35
CA VAL A 252 -3.70 -59.31 -9.12
C VAL A 252 -4.65 -59.31 -10.33
N GLN A 253 -5.88 -59.75 -10.08
CA GLN A 253 -6.96 -59.75 -11.06
C GLN A 253 -7.58 -58.34 -11.10
N TRP A 254 -7.32 -57.60 -12.17
CA TRP A 254 -7.90 -56.27 -12.39
C TRP A 254 -9.40 -56.39 -12.62
N GLN A 255 -10.17 -56.10 -11.58
CA GLN A 255 -11.62 -56.02 -11.65
C GLN A 255 -12.00 -54.64 -12.19
N GLN A 256 -12.53 -54.63 -13.42
CA GLN A 256 -13.02 -53.42 -14.09
C GLN A 256 -14.20 -52.86 -13.30
N VAL A 257 -13.99 -51.73 -12.61
CA VAL A 257 -15.07 -50.96 -12.00
C VAL A 257 -15.62 -50.01 -13.07
N PRO A 258 -16.91 -50.05 -13.41
CA PRO A 258 -17.49 -49.13 -14.39
C PRO A 258 -17.46 -47.70 -13.82
N PHE A 259 -16.82 -46.78 -14.54
CA PHE A 259 -16.90 -45.35 -14.27
C PHE A 259 -18.32 -44.86 -14.64
N PRO A 260 -19.09 -44.28 -13.70
CA PRO A 260 -20.34 -43.62 -14.05
C PRO A 260 -20.03 -42.32 -14.81
N ALA A 261 -20.64 -42.16 -15.98
CA ALA A 261 -20.55 -40.95 -16.78
C ALA A 261 -21.08 -39.74 -16.00
N PRO A 262 -20.39 -38.57 -16.02
CA PRO A 262 -20.89 -37.36 -15.40
C PRO A 262 -22.11 -36.86 -16.18
N GLN A 263 -23.28 -36.91 -15.52
CA GLN A 263 -24.52 -36.36 -16.03
C GLN A 263 -24.54 -34.86 -15.77
N TRP A 264 -24.02 -34.07 -16.71
CA TRP A 264 -24.16 -32.61 -16.70
C TRP A 264 -25.59 -32.25 -17.08
N ASN A 265 -26.46 -32.12 -16.08
CA ASN A 265 -27.83 -31.66 -16.26
C ASN A 265 -27.81 -30.12 -16.43
N VAL A 266 -27.49 -29.66 -17.64
CA VAL A 266 -27.60 -28.24 -18.03
C VAL A 266 -29.08 -27.95 -18.29
N THR A 267 -29.80 -27.61 -17.22
CA THR A 267 -31.14 -27.05 -17.34
C THR A 267 -30.97 -25.58 -17.70
N ALA A 268 -30.88 -25.28 -19.00
CA ALA A 268 -30.90 -23.93 -19.52
C ALA A 268 -32.23 -23.28 -19.14
N ARG A 269 -32.21 -22.38 -18.15
CA ARG A 269 -33.35 -21.55 -17.80
C ARG A 269 -33.34 -20.35 -18.77
N PRO A 270 -34.35 -20.18 -19.64
CA PRO A 270 -34.42 -18.99 -20.47
C PRO A 270 -34.67 -17.78 -19.57
N VAL A 271 -33.69 -16.87 -19.49
CA VAL A 271 -33.88 -15.54 -18.92
C VAL A 271 -34.65 -14.74 -19.97
N SER A 272 -35.97 -14.69 -19.81
CA SER A 272 -36.81 -13.73 -20.51
C SER A 272 -36.45 -12.32 -20.03
N VAL A 273 -35.70 -11.60 -20.87
CA VAL A 273 -35.45 -10.17 -20.74
C VAL A 273 -36.76 -9.45 -21.03
N THR A 274 -37.45 -9.02 -19.97
CA THR A 274 -38.58 -8.11 -20.07
C THR A 274 -38.06 -6.70 -20.28
N THR A 275 -38.01 -6.27 -21.54
CA THR A 275 -37.79 -4.88 -21.93
C THR A 275 -39.07 -4.09 -21.64
N THR A 276 -39.16 -3.51 -20.45
CA THR A 276 -40.19 -2.52 -20.09
C THR A 276 -39.50 -1.30 -19.49
N GLY A 277 -39.71 -0.13 -20.10
CA GLY A 277 -39.39 1.16 -19.46
C GLY A 277 -38.62 2.12 -20.34
N SER A 278 -39.27 2.62 -21.39
CA SER A 278 -38.93 3.93 -21.96
C SER A 278 -39.16 4.99 -20.87
N VAL A 279 -38.09 5.50 -20.28
CA VAL A 279 -38.14 6.70 -19.44
C VAL A 279 -37.77 7.88 -20.33
N ALA A 280 -38.75 8.74 -20.55
CA ALA A 280 -38.62 9.99 -21.26
C ALA A 280 -37.53 10.87 -20.62
N ALA A 281 -36.69 11.46 -21.46
CA ALA A 281 -35.74 12.48 -21.08
C ALA A 281 -36.48 13.71 -20.50
N PRO A 282 -36.04 14.28 -19.36
CA PRO A 282 -36.55 15.56 -18.92
C PRO A 282 -36.02 16.67 -19.85
N SER A 283 -36.96 17.32 -20.51
CA SER A 283 -36.76 18.58 -21.26
C SER A 283 -36.20 19.66 -20.33
N PRO A 284 -35.19 20.46 -20.74
CA PRO A 284 -34.73 21.60 -19.96
C PRO A 284 -35.77 22.73 -20.02
N SER A 285 -36.38 23.05 -18.89
CA SER A 285 -37.21 24.25 -18.72
C SER A 285 -36.34 25.51 -18.68
N PRO A 286 -36.73 26.60 -19.35
CA PRO A 286 -35.99 27.86 -19.31
C PRO A 286 -36.26 28.59 -17.99
N HIS A 287 -35.23 28.77 -17.17
CA HIS A 287 -35.29 29.68 -16.02
C HIS A 287 -35.40 31.13 -16.51
N SER A 288 -36.60 31.70 -16.40
CA SER A 288 -36.83 33.13 -16.54
C SER A 288 -36.23 33.88 -15.34
N LEU A 289 -35.25 34.75 -15.65
CA LEU A 289 -34.78 35.82 -14.77
C LEU A 289 -35.94 36.77 -14.44
N ARG A 290 -36.37 36.80 -13.17
CA ARG A 290 -37.29 37.81 -12.63
C ARG A 290 -36.48 38.79 -11.80
N LEU A 291 -36.31 40.01 -12.31
CA LEU A 291 -35.79 41.17 -11.56
C LEU A 291 -36.78 41.55 -10.45
N PRO A 292 -36.31 41.96 -9.26
CA PRO A 292 -37.17 42.56 -8.24
C PRO A 292 -37.52 44.02 -8.57
N PRO A 293 -38.69 44.52 -8.13
CA PRO A 293 -39.06 45.92 -8.31
C PRO A 293 -38.29 46.81 -7.34
N SER A 294 -37.89 47.96 -7.86
CA SER A 294 -37.37 49.11 -7.13
C SER A 294 -38.49 49.79 -6.32
N HIS A 295 -38.25 49.91 -5.02
CA HIS A 295 -38.85 50.92 -4.14
C HIS A 295 -37.81 51.37 -3.13
#